data_AF-A0A9D6EQE2-F1
#
_entry.id   AF-A0A9D6EQE2-F1
#
_cell.length_a   1.000
_cell.length_b   1.000
_cell.length_c   1.000
_cell.angle_alpha   90.00
_cell.angle_beta   90.00
_cell.angle_gamma   90.00
#
_symmetry.space_group_name_H-M   'P 1'
#
loop_
_entity.id
_entity.type
_entity.pdbx_description
1 polymer ?
#
loop_
_entity_poly.entity_id
_entity_poly.type
_entity_poly.pdbx_seq_one_letter_code
_entity_poly.pdbx_strand_id
1 'polypeptide(L)'
;MRAVLAETIGWGWAYVQHVVVMFYWAWAPGILAVAALSARYRPDLREITLKRQSDAAGVLAAIGWGMTSGAGRRASLAAAARLRAQGVPDRVVLAYLVASHQLGLFVLLLFTLLIGLEFGLGLFFGGLAMAGLLCLFAPVLGSGRSGPARPETDGEEEMARPGWRGLLCSRRSGDAIPREVGRPLRQMAGSLLGGLILGALILTVDNNGYWFLPKWLGGEGVGPALAGAFLASLLSVALFLAPGGNLFVASSIWKTWTLTNPGVLAFVLMSLVNPLTVRVLLRQYGRRQGWLLVLATYLAAALSGLAVASLFTVVGLEVTHVPWLRDLVDRIILALPFTMLGAPGGGMEGM
;
A
#
# COMPACT_ATOMS: atom_id res chain seq x y z
N MET A 1 10.64 -6.44 35.96
CA MET A 1 10.94 -5.30 35.05
C MET A 1 12.03 -5.62 34.03
N ARG A 2 13.24 -6.06 34.42
CA ARG A 2 14.32 -6.39 33.45
C ARG A 2 13.99 -7.57 32.51
N ALA A 3 13.37 -8.64 33.01
CA ALA A 3 12.98 -9.79 32.19
C ALA A 3 11.92 -9.43 31.13
N VAL A 4 10.86 -8.73 31.54
CA VAL A 4 9.82 -8.22 30.62
C VAL A 4 10.42 -7.30 29.56
N LEU A 5 11.35 -6.41 29.94
CA LEU A 5 12.03 -5.52 29.00
C LEU A 5 12.89 -6.28 27.98
N ALA A 6 13.59 -7.34 28.41
CA ALA A 6 14.42 -8.16 27.52
C ALA A 6 13.57 -8.95 26.50
N GLU A 7 12.45 -9.53 26.94
CA GLU A 7 11.51 -10.24 26.07
C GLU A 7 10.85 -9.29 25.05
N THR A 8 10.43 -8.12 25.54
CA THR A 8 9.87 -7.00 24.75
C THR A 8 10.82 -6.56 23.63
N ILE A 9 12.12 -6.40 23.93
CA ILE A 9 13.14 -6.04 22.93
C ILE A 9 13.36 -7.20 21.94
N GLY A 10 13.26 -8.45 22.40
CA GLY A 10 13.41 -9.65 21.56
C GLY A 10 12.41 -9.70 20.41
N TRP A 11 11.12 -9.47 20.68
CA TRP A 11 10.07 -9.47 19.65
C TRP A 11 10.28 -8.40 18.57
N GLY A 12 10.60 -7.17 18.98
CA GLY A 12 10.91 -6.08 18.05
C GLY A 12 12.12 -6.38 17.18
N TRP A 13 13.19 -6.94 17.76
CA TRP A 13 14.41 -7.30 17.04
C TRP A 13 14.19 -8.43 16.02
N ALA A 14 13.48 -9.49 16.42
CA ALA A 14 13.15 -10.61 15.52
C ALA A 14 12.33 -10.13 14.32
N TYR A 15 11.39 -9.20 14.55
CA TYR A 15 10.61 -8.59 13.47
C TYR A 15 11.47 -7.79 12.49
N VAL A 16 12.42 -6.99 12.99
CA VAL A 16 13.37 -6.24 12.15
C VAL A 16 14.23 -7.19 11.32
N GLN A 17 14.78 -8.24 11.93
CA GLN A 17 15.58 -9.25 11.22
C GLN A 17 14.78 -9.92 10.11
N HIS A 18 13.53 -10.32 10.39
CA HIS A 18 12.63 -10.90 9.40
C HIS A 18 12.40 -9.97 8.20
N VAL A 19 12.10 -8.68 8.47
CA VAL A 19 11.93 -7.68 7.41
C VAL A 19 13.19 -7.52 6.57
N VAL A 20 14.37 -7.48 7.20
CA VAL A 20 15.66 -7.36 6.48
C VAL A 20 15.91 -8.57 5.58
N VAL A 21 15.71 -9.79 6.09
CA VAL A 21 15.87 -11.01 5.29
C VAL A 21 14.91 -11.02 4.10
N MET A 22 13.63 -10.70 4.33
CA MET A 22 12.61 -10.59 3.27
C MET A 22 12.97 -9.51 2.24
N PHE A 23 13.55 -8.39 2.70
CA PHE A 23 13.98 -7.30 1.82
C PHE A 23 15.02 -7.81 0.80
N TYR A 24 16.06 -8.50 1.26
CA TYR A 24 17.14 -8.97 0.39
C TYR A 24 16.71 -10.10 -0.55
N TRP A 25 15.98 -11.09 -0.02
CA TRP A 25 15.69 -12.31 -0.77
C TRP A 25 14.46 -12.24 -1.66
N ALA A 26 13.46 -11.46 -1.26
CA ALA A 26 12.16 -11.45 -1.94
C ALA A 26 11.82 -10.07 -2.50
N TRP A 27 11.99 -9.01 -1.72
CA TRP A 27 11.57 -7.68 -2.15
C TRP A 27 12.51 -7.12 -3.20
N ALA A 28 13.83 -7.07 -2.96
CA ALA A 28 14.78 -6.53 -3.93
C ALA A 28 14.62 -7.11 -5.35
N PRO A 29 14.57 -8.43 -5.58
CA PRO A 29 14.34 -8.98 -6.92
C PRO A 29 12.96 -8.66 -7.47
N GLY A 30 11.91 -8.71 -6.65
CA GLY A 30 10.56 -8.39 -7.11
C GLY A 30 10.37 -6.90 -7.43
N ILE A 31 11.04 -6.00 -6.71
CA ILE A 31 11.09 -4.57 -7.00
C ILE A 31 11.75 -4.31 -8.35
N LEU A 32 12.86 -5.00 -8.65
CA LEU A 32 13.52 -4.92 -9.95
C LEU A 32 12.59 -5.41 -11.07
N ALA A 33 11.89 -6.52 -10.87
CA ALA A 33 10.92 -7.04 -11.84
C ALA A 33 9.77 -6.06 -12.10
N VAL A 34 9.19 -5.49 -11.04
CA VAL A 34 8.12 -4.49 -11.12
C VAL A 34 8.60 -3.23 -11.83
N ALA A 35 9.83 -2.78 -11.58
CA ALA A 35 10.39 -1.62 -12.27
C ALA A 35 10.60 -1.88 -13.76
N ALA A 36 11.06 -3.08 -14.14
CA ALA A 36 11.17 -3.47 -15.55
C ALA A 36 9.81 -3.49 -16.26
N LEU A 37 8.79 -4.07 -15.62
CA LEU A 37 7.40 -4.04 -16.12
C LEU A 37 6.88 -2.60 -16.25
N SER A 38 7.13 -1.77 -15.24
CA SER A 38 6.69 -0.38 -15.21
C SER A 38 7.34 0.43 -16.32
N ALA A 39 8.66 0.30 -16.52
CA ALA A 39 9.38 0.96 -17.60
C ALA A 39 8.87 0.55 -18.99
N ARG A 40 8.40 -0.70 -19.15
CA ARG A 40 7.89 -1.23 -20.41
C ARG A 40 6.48 -0.74 -20.74
N TYR A 41 5.53 -0.84 -19.81
CA TYR A 41 4.10 -0.67 -20.10
C TYR A 41 3.55 0.73 -19.79
N ARG A 42 4.23 1.51 -18.94
CA ARG A 42 3.78 2.85 -18.54
C ARG A 42 3.51 3.80 -19.73
N PRO A 43 4.34 3.85 -20.80
CA PRO A 43 4.07 4.75 -21.93
C PRO A 43 2.78 4.40 -22.69
N ASP A 44 2.56 3.11 -22.95
CA ASP A 44 1.40 2.64 -23.71
C ASP A 44 0.09 2.89 -22.94
N LEU A 45 0.08 2.60 -21.63
CA LEU A 45 -1.08 2.81 -20.77
C LEU A 45 -1.44 4.30 -20.63
N ARG A 46 -0.43 5.17 -20.55
CA ARG A 46 -0.63 6.63 -20.57
C ARG A 46 -1.26 7.08 -21.87
N GLU A 47 -0.75 6.60 -23.00
CA GLU A 47 -1.29 6.96 -24.32
C GLU A 47 -2.76 6.53 -24.48
N ILE A 48 -3.10 5.31 -24.07
CA ILE A 48 -4.47 4.81 -24.11
C ILE A 48 -5.38 5.64 -23.19
N THR A 49 -4.90 5.98 -21.98
CA THR A 49 -5.66 6.81 -21.02
C THR A 49 -6.02 8.17 -21.64
N LEU A 50 -5.07 8.82 -22.31
CA LEU A 50 -5.29 10.12 -22.95
C LEU A 50 -6.21 10.01 -24.18
N LYS A 51 -6.08 8.94 -24.98
CA LYS A 51 -6.90 8.73 -26.19
C LYS A 51 -8.34 8.31 -25.89
N ARG A 52 -8.57 7.56 -24.81
CA ARG A 52 -9.89 6.95 -24.48
C ARG A 52 -10.49 7.49 -23.18
N GLN A 53 -10.27 8.76 -22.87
CA GLN A 53 -10.66 9.40 -21.60
C GLN A 53 -12.17 9.35 -21.24
N SER A 54 -13.05 9.06 -22.20
CA SER A 54 -14.51 9.09 -22.01
C SER A 54 -15.16 7.72 -21.76
N ASP A 55 -14.41 6.62 -21.91
CA ASP A 55 -14.98 5.27 -21.88
C ASP A 55 -14.47 4.45 -20.69
N ALA A 56 -15.11 3.32 -20.41
CA ALA A 56 -14.64 2.35 -19.41
C ALA A 56 -13.19 1.90 -19.69
N ALA A 57 -12.81 1.82 -20.96
CA ALA A 57 -11.44 1.53 -21.39
C ALA A 57 -10.43 2.59 -20.90
N GLY A 58 -10.81 3.87 -20.82
CA GLY A 58 -9.95 4.93 -20.27
C GLY A 58 -9.76 4.81 -18.77
N VAL A 59 -10.80 4.41 -18.04
CA VAL A 59 -10.73 4.14 -16.59
C VAL A 59 -9.81 2.93 -16.33
N LEU A 60 -9.98 1.84 -17.09
CA LEU A 60 -9.12 0.66 -16.96
C LEU A 60 -7.66 0.96 -17.32
N ALA A 61 -7.43 1.75 -18.38
CA ALA A 61 -6.09 2.19 -18.74
C ALA A 61 -5.45 3.08 -17.66
N ALA A 62 -6.24 3.98 -17.06
CA ALA A 62 -5.80 4.81 -15.94
C ALA A 62 -5.44 3.98 -14.70
N ILE A 63 -6.21 2.94 -14.40
CA ILE A 63 -5.89 1.98 -13.33
C ILE A 63 -4.57 1.29 -13.65
N GLY A 64 -4.41 0.69 -14.83
CA GLY A 64 -3.17 0.02 -15.23
C GLY A 64 -1.96 0.96 -15.21
N TRP A 65 -2.13 2.20 -15.67
CA TRP A 65 -1.08 3.20 -15.61
C TRP A 65 -0.73 3.57 -14.16
N GLY A 66 -1.72 3.69 -13.28
CA GLY A 66 -1.50 3.87 -11.85
C GLY A 66 -0.74 2.70 -11.24
N MET A 67 -1.15 1.45 -11.52
CA MET A 67 -0.48 0.24 -11.03
C MET A 67 1.01 0.17 -11.39
N THR A 68 1.36 0.69 -12.57
CA THR A 68 2.73 0.74 -13.10
C THR A 68 3.44 2.08 -12.81
N SER A 69 2.80 2.99 -12.10
CA SER A 69 3.41 4.25 -11.70
C SER A 69 4.46 4.03 -10.61
N GLY A 70 5.49 4.87 -10.60
CA GLY A 70 6.55 4.79 -9.59
C GLY A 70 5.98 5.10 -8.20
N ALA A 71 6.61 4.57 -7.15
CA ALA A 71 6.09 4.68 -5.78
C ALA A 71 6.16 6.10 -5.17
N GLY A 72 6.57 7.10 -5.95
CA GLY A 72 6.67 8.50 -5.55
C GLY A 72 5.31 9.18 -5.50
N ARG A 73 4.78 9.39 -4.30
CA ARG A 73 3.48 10.05 -4.06
C ARG A 73 3.36 11.45 -4.68
N ARG A 74 4.44 12.23 -4.69
CA ARG A 74 4.45 13.57 -5.31
C ARG A 74 4.31 13.49 -6.83
N ALA A 75 4.99 12.53 -7.46
CA ALA A 75 4.92 12.33 -8.91
C ALA A 75 3.52 11.92 -9.35
N SER A 76 2.87 11.00 -8.65
CA SER A 76 1.49 10.59 -8.97
C SER A 76 0.48 11.73 -8.73
N LEU A 77 0.63 12.54 -7.67
CA LEU A 77 -0.21 13.72 -7.47
C LEU A 77 -0.01 14.78 -8.56
N ALA A 78 1.22 14.98 -9.04
CA ALA A 78 1.52 15.87 -10.15
C ALA A 78 0.96 15.35 -11.49
N ALA A 79 1.06 14.04 -11.75
CA ALA A 79 0.46 13.40 -12.92
C ALA A 79 -1.07 13.53 -12.91
N ALA A 80 -1.72 13.31 -11.77
CA ALA A 80 -3.16 13.52 -11.61
C ALA A 80 -3.56 14.98 -11.86
N ALA A 81 -2.77 15.95 -11.37
CA ALA A 81 -2.96 17.38 -11.64
C ALA A 81 -2.91 17.68 -13.14
N ARG A 82 -1.91 17.11 -13.85
CA ARG A 82 -1.70 17.28 -15.29
C ARG A 82 -2.86 16.70 -16.10
N LEU A 83 -3.32 15.49 -15.78
CA LEU A 83 -4.46 14.88 -16.45
C LEU A 83 -5.70 15.76 -16.35
N ARG A 84 -5.97 16.28 -15.15
CA ARG A 84 -7.11 17.17 -14.93
C ARG A 84 -6.96 18.49 -15.68
N ALA A 85 -5.76 19.07 -15.71
CA ALA A 85 -5.47 20.28 -16.50
C ALA A 85 -5.63 20.04 -18.01
N GLN A 86 -5.39 18.82 -18.49
CA GLN A 86 -5.64 18.39 -19.88
C GLN A 86 -7.12 18.11 -20.18
N GLY A 87 -8.01 18.30 -19.22
CA GLY A 87 -9.45 18.10 -19.40
C GLY A 87 -9.92 16.64 -19.27
N VAL A 88 -9.06 15.74 -18.77
CA VAL A 88 -9.43 14.35 -18.50
C VAL A 88 -10.53 14.31 -17.42
N PRO A 89 -11.61 13.53 -17.60
CA PRO A 89 -12.71 13.47 -16.63
C PRO A 89 -12.26 13.05 -15.23
N ASP A 90 -12.85 13.65 -14.19
CA ASP A 90 -12.47 13.41 -12.79
C ASP A 90 -12.51 11.92 -12.41
N ARG A 91 -13.45 11.11 -12.95
CA ARG A 91 -13.48 9.65 -12.73
C ARG A 91 -12.19 8.94 -13.15
N VAL A 92 -11.58 9.34 -14.27
CA VAL A 92 -10.34 8.75 -14.79
C VAL A 92 -9.15 9.21 -13.94
N VAL A 93 -9.14 10.49 -13.55
CA VAL A 93 -8.12 11.07 -12.66
C VAL A 93 -8.14 10.38 -11.29
N LEU A 94 -9.32 10.17 -10.71
CA LEU A 94 -9.49 9.49 -9.42
C LEU A 94 -9.11 8.01 -9.51
N ALA A 95 -9.50 7.31 -10.59
CA ALA A 95 -9.09 5.93 -10.82
C ALA A 95 -7.56 5.78 -10.88
N TYR A 96 -6.89 6.67 -11.63
CA TYR A 96 -5.43 6.74 -11.66
C TYR A 96 -4.84 7.01 -10.26
N LEU A 97 -5.41 7.95 -9.51
CA LEU A 97 -4.91 8.34 -8.20
C LEU A 97 -5.01 7.19 -7.17
N VAL A 98 -6.13 6.48 -7.15
CA VAL A 98 -6.30 5.29 -6.28
C VAL A 98 -5.31 4.21 -6.71
N ALA A 99 -5.26 3.90 -8.00
CA ALA A 99 -4.42 2.81 -8.50
C ALA A 99 -2.93 3.09 -8.27
N SER A 100 -2.47 4.33 -8.44
CA SER A 100 -1.07 4.71 -8.22
C SER A 100 -0.60 4.62 -6.78
N HIS A 101 -1.51 4.65 -5.80
CA HIS A 101 -1.14 4.62 -4.38
C HIS A 101 -1.47 3.28 -3.72
N GLN A 102 -2.55 2.61 -4.15
CA GLN A 102 -3.04 1.38 -3.52
C GLN A 102 -2.84 0.12 -4.37
N LEU A 103 -2.86 0.25 -5.69
CA LEU A 103 -2.69 -0.88 -6.62
C LEU A 103 -1.30 -0.90 -7.26
N GLY A 104 -0.39 -0.03 -6.80
CA GLY A 104 0.99 -0.02 -7.26
C GLY A 104 1.58 -1.42 -7.12
N LEU A 105 2.11 -1.98 -8.20
CA LEU A 105 2.62 -3.36 -8.23
C LEU A 105 3.65 -3.61 -7.13
N PHE A 106 4.44 -2.59 -6.80
CA PHE A 106 5.39 -2.61 -5.69
C PHE A 106 4.70 -2.82 -4.33
N VAL A 107 3.61 -2.08 -4.06
CA VAL A 107 2.86 -2.16 -2.79
C VAL A 107 2.20 -3.53 -2.66
N LEU A 108 1.54 -3.99 -3.72
CA LEU A 108 0.88 -5.31 -3.74
C LEU A 108 1.88 -6.43 -3.50
N LEU A 109 3.03 -6.39 -4.19
CA LEU A 109 4.11 -7.36 -4.01
C LEU A 109 4.63 -7.35 -2.57
N LEU A 110 4.91 -6.17 -1.99
CA LEU A 110 5.41 -6.05 -0.62
C LEU A 110 4.44 -6.67 0.39
N PHE A 111 3.14 -6.38 0.30
CA PHE A 111 2.15 -6.95 1.20
C PHE A 111 1.94 -8.45 1.00
N THR A 112 1.96 -8.90 -0.25
CA THR A 112 1.88 -10.34 -0.58
C THR A 112 3.01 -11.11 0.10
N LEU A 113 4.22 -10.55 0.08
CA LEU A 113 5.39 -11.19 0.68
C LEU A 113 5.48 -11.01 2.19
N LEU A 114 4.96 -9.91 2.75
CA LEU A 114 5.05 -9.64 4.20
C LEU A 114 3.97 -10.32 5.02
N ILE A 115 2.74 -10.39 4.48
CA ILE A 115 1.56 -10.87 5.20
C ILE A 115 1.03 -12.16 4.57
N GLY A 116 0.93 -12.19 3.25
CA GLY A 116 0.44 -13.37 2.52
C GLY A 116 -0.25 -13.00 1.21
N LEU A 117 -0.38 -13.99 0.32
CA LEU A 117 -1.02 -13.82 -0.98
C LEU A 117 -2.48 -13.40 -0.85
N GLU A 118 -3.19 -13.98 0.10
CA GLU A 118 -4.60 -13.72 0.41
C GLU A 118 -4.78 -12.25 0.79
N PHE A 119 -3.90 -11.71 1.64
CA PHE A 119 -3.93 -10.30 2.00
C PHE A 119 -3.59 -9.40 0.81
N GLY A 120 -2.60 -9.78 -0.01
CA GLY A 120 -2.26 -9.09 -1.26
C GLY A 120 -3.43 -9.03 -2.24
N LEU A 121 -4.17 -10.13 -2.42
CA LEU A 121 -5.40 -10.18 -3.20
C LEU A 121 -6.50 -9.33 -2.57
N GLY A 122 -6.64 -9.35 -1.25
CA GLY A 122 -7.57 -8.51 -0.51
C GLY A 122 -7.34 -7.02 -0.78
N LEU A 123 -6.08 -6.58 -0.77
CA LEU A 123 -5.72 -5.21 -1.14
C LEU A 123 -5.96 -4.90 -2.61
N PHE A 124 -5.66 -5.83 -3.51
CA PHE A 124 -5.90 -5.65 -4.94
C PHE A 124 -7.39 -5.46 -5.23
N PHE A 125 -8.25 -6.36 -4.74
CA PHE A 125 -9.69 -6.22 -4.90
C PHE A 125 -10.25 -5.02 -4.12
N GLY A 126 -9.67 -4.71 -2.95
CA GLY A 126 -10.07 -3.57 -2.14
C GLY A 126 -9.78 -2.24 -2.83
N GLY A 127 -8.62 -2.11 -3.46
CA GLY A 127 -8.26 -0.93 -4.25
C GLY A 127 -9.09 -0.80 -5.52
N LEU A 128 -9.45 -1.91 -6.17
CA LEU A 128 -10.38 -1.91 -7.31
C LEU A 128 -11.80 -1.49 -6.90
N ALA A 129 -12.32 -2.04 -5.79
CA ALA A 129 -13.60 -1.66 -5.23
C ALA A 129 -13.62 -0.17 -4.85
N MET A 130 -12.55 0.31 -4.22
CA MET A 130 -12.39 1.71 -3.84
C MET A 130 -12.36 2.63 -5.06
N ALA A 131 -11.62 2.27 -6.10
CA ALA A 131 -11.60 3.00 -7.36
C ALA A 131 -12.99 3.02 -8.02
N GLY A 132 -13.69 1.88 -8.02
CA GLY A 132 -15.06 1.77 -8.54
C GLY A 132 -16.06 2.66 -7.80
N LEU A 133 -16.04 2.64 -6.46
CA LEU A 133 -16.88 3.50 -5.62
C LEU A 133 -16.60 4.99 -5.89
N LEU A 134 -15.33 5.40 -5.95
CA LEU A 134 -14.99 6.79 -6.26
C LEU A 134 -15.37 7.20 -7.67
N CYS A 135 -15.26 6.31 -8.66
CA CYS A 135 -15.73 6.55 -10.02
C CYS A 135 -17.25 6.73 -10.07
N LEU A 136 -17.99 5.96 -9.27
CA LEU A 136 -19.45 6.07 -9.17
C LEU A 136 -19.88 7.42 -8.55
N PHE A 137 -19.16 7.89 -7.53
CA PHE A 137 -19.45 9.18 -6.89
C PHE A 137 -18.86 10.39 -7.62
N ALA A 138 -17.93 10.20 -8.57
CA ALA A 138 -17.27 11.29 -9.30
C ALA A 138 -18.22 12.33 -9.93
N PRO A 139 -19.37 11.96 -10.54
CA PRO A 139 -20.31 12.94 -11.10
C PRO A 139 -20.94 13.86 -10.05
N VAL A 140 -21.15 13.35 -8.83
CA VAL A 140 -21.73 14.11 -7.71
C VAL A 140 -20.67 14.96 -7.02
N LEU A 141 -19.42 14.48 -7.01
CA LEU A 141 -18.27 15.15 -6.41
C LEU A 141 -17.70 16.26 -7.31
N GLY A 142 -17.98 16.21 -8.62
CA GLY A 142 -17.46 17.13 -9.63
C GLY A 142 -18.52 18.08 -10.20
N SER A 143 -18.54 19.34 -9.74
CA SER A 143 -19.27 20.42 -10.42
C SER A 143 -18.61 21.79 -10.18
N GLY A 144 -17.32 21.90 -10.49
CA GLY A 144 -16.59 23.15 -10.41
C GLY A 144 -15.30 23.09 -11.22
N ARG A 145 -15.38 23.46 -12.51
CA ARG A 145 -14.20 23.72 -13.33
C ARG A 145 -13.48 24.94 -12.77
N SER A 146 -12.61 24.72 -11.80
CA SER A 146 -11.65 25.73 -11.37
C SER A 146 -10.46 25.68 -12.33
N GLY A 147 -10.06 26.84 -12.83
CA GLY A 147 -9.15 27.05 -13.95
C GLY A 147 -7.75 26.44 -13.82
N PRO A 148 -6.91 26.64 -14.85
CA PRO A 148 -5.71 25.85 -15.06
C PRO A 148 -4.75 25.96 -13.87
N ALA A 149 -4.54 24.85 -13.17
CA ALA A 149 -3.40 24.71 -12.27
C ALA A 149 -2.13 24.81 -13.12
N ARG A 150 -1.31 25.83 -12.87
CA ARG A 150 -0.05 26.05 -13.56
C ARG A 150 0.82 24.78 -13.41
N PRO A 151 1.26 24.14 -14.50
CA PRO A 151 2.01 22.91 -14.40
C PRO A 151 3.35 23.19 -13.73
N GLU A 152 3.62 22.55 -12.58
CA GLU A 152 4.99 22.41 -12.10
C GLU A 152 5.70 21.45 -13.08
N THR A 153 6.59 22.03 -13.87
CA THR A 153 7.41 21.35 -14.88
C THR A 153 8.58 20.64 -14.21
N ASP A 154 8.30 19.49 -13.60
CA ASP A 154 9.31 18.43 -13.49
C ASP A 154 9.14 17.51 -14.69
N GLY A 155 10.08 17.61 -15.63
CA GLY A 155 10.14 16.82 -16.85
C GLY A 155 10.30 15.34 -16.54
N GLU A 156 9.19 14.59 -16.60
CA GLU A 156 9.27 13.19 -16.96
C GLU A 156 9.53 13.19 -18.46
N GLU A 157 10.81 13.15 -18.83
CA GLU A 157 11.27 13.04 -20.21
C GLU A 157 10.51 11.93 -20.94
N GLU A 158 10.13 12.23 -22.16
CA GLU A 158 9.52 11.31 -23.11
C GLU A 158 10.51 10.19 -23.44
N MET A 159 10.60 9.19 -22.56
CA MET A 159 11.48 8.05 -22.75
C MET A 159 10.97 7.24 -23.96
N ALA A 160 11.78 7.23 -25.01
CA ALA A 160 11.60 6.35 -26.15
C ALA A 160 11.49 4.89 -25.67
N ARG A 161 10.49 4.17 -26.19
CA ARG A 161 10.11 2.81 -25.78
C ARG A 161 11.30 1.84 -25.90
N PRO A 162 11.89 1.34 -24.80
CA PRO A 162 12.92 0.33 -24.92
C PRO A 162 12.26 -1.04 -25.16
N GLY A 163 12.77 -1.81 -26.14
CA GLY A 163 12.38 -3.21 -26.31
C GLY A 163 12.93 -4.07 -25.16
N TRP A 164 12.38 -5.28 -24.93
CA TRP A 164 12.85 -6.19 -23.86
C TRP A 164 14.35 -6.50 -23.92
N ARG A 165 14.89 -6.72 -25.14
CA ARG A 165 16.34 -6.87 -25.36
C ARG A 165 17.11 -5.58 -25.05
N GLY A 166 16.51 -4.43 -25.30
CA GLY A 166 17.05 -3.14 -24.91
C GLY A 166 17.10 -2.98 -23.39
N LEU A 167 16.01 -3.28 -22.68
CA LEU A 167 15.93 -3.20 -21.21
C LEU A 167 16.94 -4.12 -20.51
N LEU A 168 17.18 -5.33 -21.02
CA LEU A 168 18.06 -6.31 -20.37
C LEU A 168 19.51 -6.26 -20.83
N CYS A 169 19.80 -5.82 -22.07
CA CYS A 169 21.13 -5.93 -22.67
C CYS A 169 21.79 -4.58 -23.07
N SER A 170 21.12 -3.42 -22.91
CA SER A 170 21.75 -2.14 -23.25
C SER A 170 22.49 -1.50 -22.06
N ARG A 171 23.66 -0.89 -22.33
CA ARG A 171 24.42 -0.08 -21.35
C ARG A 171 23.62 1.10 -20.78
N ARG A 172 22.66 1.67 -21.53
CA ARG A 172 21.72 2.70 -21.04
C ARG A 172 20.73 2.17 -20.01
N SER A 173 20.45 0.87 -20.04
CA SER A 173 19.49 0.20 -19.17
C SER A 173 20.08 -0.13 -17.80
N GLY A 174 21.41 -0.33 -17.77
CA GLY A 174 22.19 -0.41 -16.54
C GLY A 174 22.07 0.82 -15.64
N ASP A 175 21.79 2.00 -16.22
CA ASP A 175 21.53 3.24 -15.48
C ASP A 175 20.04 3.54 -15.30
N ALA A 176 19.18 3.13 -16.23
CA ALA A 176 17.74 3.41 -16.20
C ALA A 176 17.03 2.65 -15.06
N ILE A 177 17.33 1.35 -14.88
CA ILE A 177 16.66 0.52 -13.86
C ILE A 177 17.04 0.98 -12.43
N PRO A 178 18.32 1.21 -12.07
CA PRO A 178 18.65 1.74 -10.75
C PRO A 178 18.14 3.17 -10.52
N ARG A 179 17.92 3.97 -11.56
CA ARG A 179 17.29 5.30 -11.41
C ARG A 179 15.78 5.19 -11.17
N GLU A 180 15.08 4.34 -11.93
CA GLU A 180 13.65 4.05 -11.75
C GLU A 180 13.35 3.36 -10.40
N VAL A 181 14.29 2.58 -9.87
CA VAL A 181 14.14 1.86 -8.59
C VAL A 181 14.70 2.67 -7.42
N GLY A 182 15.91 3.18 -7.57
CA GLY A 182 16.69 3.80 -6.49
C GLY A 182 16.21 5.18 -6.09
N ARG A 183 15.56 5.95 -6.99
CA ARG A 183 14.96 7.25 -6.64
C ARG A 183 13.67 7.06 -5.83
N PRO A 184 12.69 6.22 -6.23
CA PRO A 184 11.52 5.93 -5.41
C PRO A 184 11.88 5.27 -4.07
N LEU A 185 12.80 4.29 -4.05
CA LEU A 185 13.22 3.67 -2.78
C LEU A 185 13.85 4.68 -1.82
N ARG A 186 14.74 5.56 -2.29
CA ARG A 186 15.30 6.64 -1.44
C ARG A 186 14.22 7.59 -0.92
N GLN A 187 13.22 7.91 -1.74
CA GLN A 187 12.11 8.77 -1.32
C GLN A 187 11.19 8.09 -0.29
N MET A 188 11.11 6.75 -0.31
CA MET A 188 10.32 5.98 0.64
C MET A 188 11.11 5.51 1.86
N ALA A 189 12.44 5.54 1.84
CA ALA A 189 13.28 4.99 2.89
C ALA A 189 12.93 5.55 4.28
N GLY A 190 12.68 6.86 4.37
CA GLY A 190 12.28 7.50 5.63
C GLY A 190 10.93 7.00 6.15
N SER A 191 9.93 6.83 5.28
CA SER A 191 8.63 6.31 5.72
C SER A 191 8.67 4.81 6.00
N LEU A 192 9.44 4.05 5.24
CA LEU A 192 9.70 2.63 5.51
C LEU A 192 10.37 2.43 6.87
N LEU A 193 11.43 3.19 7.17
CA LEU A 193 12.12 3.10 8.45
C LEU A 193 11.23 3.54 9.62
N GLY A 194 10.53 4.67 9.48
CA GLY A 194 9.59 5.14 10.49
C GLY A 194 8.45 4.14 10.74
N GLY A 195 7.95 3.50 9.68
CA GLY A 195 6.94 2.47 9.77
C GLY A 195 7.45 1.18 10.40
N LEU A 196 8.69 0.79 10.11
CA LEU A 196 9.34 -0.37 10.73
C LEU A 196 9.49 -0.17 12.24
N ILE A 197 9.97 1.00 12.66
CA ILE A 197 10.10 1.36 14.08
C ILE A 197 8.72 1.38 14.75
N LEU A 198 7.74 2.06 14.13
CA LEU A 198 6.40 2.13 14.71
C LEU A 198 5.72 0.76 14.74
N GLY A 199 5.84 -0.05 13.68
CA GLY A 199 5.33 -1.40 13.63
C GLY A 199 5.93 -2.28 14.73
N ALA A 200 7.26 -2.25 14.89
CA ALA A 200 7.94 -2.95 15.97
C ALA A 200 7.43 -2.49 17.35
N LEU A 201 7.24 -1.18 17.55
CA LEU A 201 6.68 -0.64 18.79
C LEU A 201 5.24 -1.12 19.02
N ILE A 202 4.39 -1.12 18.00
CA ILE A 202 3.00 -1.58 18.08
C ILE A 202 2.95 -3.05 18.48
N LEU A 203 3.70 -3.90 17.78
CA LEU A 203 3.77 -5.33 18.06
C LEU A 203 4.20 -5.58 19.52
N THR A 204 5.18 -4.79 19.97
CA THR A 204 5.73 -4.86 21.31
C THR A 204 4.73 -4.42 22.39
N VAL A 205 4.02 -3.31 22.16
CA VAL A 205 3.02 -2.77 23.10
C VAL A 205 1.80 -3.69 23.20
N ASP A 206 1.33 -4.21 22.07
CA ASP A 206 0.13 -5.04 22.01
C ASP A 206 0.37 -6.46 22.55
N ASN A 207 1.53 -7.08 22.28
CA ASN A 207 1.91 -8.36 22.90
C ASN A 207 1.98 -8.29 24.43
N ASN A 208 2.28 -7.12 24.98
CA ASN A 208 2.31 -6.90 26.42
C ASN A 208 0.94 -6.43 26.99
N GLY A 209 -0.10 -6.34 26.16
CA GLY A 209 -1.46 -5.98 26.58
C GLY A 209 -1.69 -4.50 26.88
N TYR A 210 -0.77 -3.61 26.50
CA TYR A 210 -0.86 -2.16 26.76
C TYR A 210 -1.56 -1.38 25.65
N TRP A 211 -2.24 -2.08 24.74
CA TRP A 211 -2.87 -1.45 23.59
C TRP A 211 -4.11 -0.65 23.96
N PHE A 212 -4.23 0.55 23.39
CA PHE A 212 -5.29 1.50 23.75
C PHE A 212 -6.64 1.21 23.07
N LEU A 213 -6.67 0.42 22.00
CA LEU A 213 -7.93 0.03 21.35
C LEU A 213 -8.60 -1.11 22.12
N PRO A 214 -9.94 -1.11 22.21
CA PRO A 214 -10.69 -2.21 22.82
C PRO A 214 -10.43 -3.55 22.12
N LYS A 215 -10.17 -4.60 22.90
CA LYS A 215 -9.91 -5.97 22.39
C LYS A 215 -11.04 -6.53 21.52
N TRP A 216 -12.28 -6.09 21.73
CA TRP A 216 -13.43 -6.56 20.95
C TRP A 216 -13.36 -6.16 19.47
N LEU A 217 -12.55 -5.16 19.09
CA LEU A 217 -12.35 -4.75 17.69
C LEU A 217 -11.61 -5.81 16.85
N GLY A 218 -10.90 -6.73 17.49
CA GLY A 218 -10.32 -7.92 16.86
C GLY A 218 -11.25 -9.14 16.87
N GLY A 219 -12.42 -9.03 17.50
CA GLY A 219 -13.36 -10.14 17.66
C GLY A 219 -14.13 -10.49 16.38
N GLU A 220 -14.80 -11.64 16.41
CA GLU A 220 -15.63 -12.10 15.30
C GLU A 220 -17.00 -11.40 15.28
N GLY A 221 -17.56 -11.22 14.08
CA GLY A 221 -18.91 -10.71 13.87
C GLY A 221 -18.98 -9.36 13.16
N VAL A 222 -20.21 -8.98 12.77
CA VAL A 222 -20.49 -7.80 11.94
C VAL A 222 -20.16 -6.49 12.67
N GLY A 223 -20.45 -6.41 13.98
CA GLY A 223 -20.18 -5.22 14.80
C GLY A 223 -18.69 -4.86 14.85
N PRO A 224 -17.81 -5.78 15.31
CA PRO A 224 -16.36 -5.60 15.26
C PRO A 224 -15.81 -5.29 13.86
N ALA A 225 -16.33 -5.96 12.82
CA ALA A 225 -15.93 -5.73 11.43
C ALA A 225 -16.23 -4.30 10.97
N LEU A 226 -17.46 -3.82 11.22
CA LEU A 226 -17.88 -2.44 10.89
C LEU A 226 -17.06 -1.42 11.67
N ALA A 227 -17.03 -1.54 13.00
CA ALA A 227 -16.30 -0.61 13.85
C ALA A 227 -14.80 -0.59 13.51
N GLY A 228 -14.21 -1.76 13.29
CA GLY A 228 -12.83 -1.94 12.87
C GLY A 228 -12.54 -1.24 11.54
N ALA A 229 -13.37 -1.45 10.50
CA ALA A 229 -13.18 -0.82 9.19
C ALA A 229 -13.12 0.71 9.26
N PHE A 230 -14.09 1.34 9.93
CA PHE A 230 -14.15 2.80 10.03
C PHE A 230 -13.06 3.37 10.96
N LEU A 231 -12.86 2.76 12.13
CA LEU A 231 -11.88 3.25 13.10
C LEU A 231 -10.44 3.08 12.58
N ALA A 232 -10.15 1.96 11.92
CA ALA A 232 -8.84 1.71 11.34
C ALA A 232 -8.53 2.65 10.16
N SER A 233 -9.53 3.00 9.34
CA SER A 233 -9.35 4.06 8.34
C SER A 233 -9.00 5.41 8.99
N LEU A 234 -9.66 5.80 10.08
CA LEU A 234 -9.29 7.01 10.82
C LEU A 234 -7.89 6.93 11.42
N LEU A 235 -7.53 5.77 11.97
CA LEU A 235 -6.20 5.52 12.53
C LEU A 235 -5.10 5.63 11.46
N SER A 236 -5.34 5.13 10.25
CA SER A 236 -4.38 5.27 9.13
C SER A 236 -4.11 6.74 8.80
N VAL A 237 -5.16 7.57 8.84
CA VAL A 237 -4.98 9.02 8.72
C VAL A 237 -4.12 9.49 9.88
N ALA A 238 -4.44 9.21 11.14
CA ALA A 238 -3.66 9.71 12.29
C ALA A 238 -2.17 9.29 12.28
N LEU A 239 -1.84 8.08 11.83
CA LEU A 239 -0.46 7.56 11.84
C LEU A 239 0.41 8.08 10.68
N PHE A 240 -0.19 8.58 9.60
CA PHE A 240 0.47 9.34 8.51
C PHE A 240 1.80 8.78 7.94
N LEU A 241 2.04 7.46 7.94
CA LEU A 241 3.27 6.84 7.44
C LEU A 241 3.14 6.37 5.97
N ALA A 242 2.60 7.24 5.13
CA ALA A 242 2.19 6.91 3.77
C ALA A 242 3.34 6.67 2.76
N PRO A 243 3.16 5.77 1.76
CA PRO A 243 2.47 4.48 1.85
C PRO A 243 3.36 3.36 2.45
N GLY A 244 4.69 3.49 2.32
CA GLY A 244 5.62 2.43 2.72
C GLY A 244 5.66 2.16 4.23
N GLY A 245 5.44 3.16 5.08
CA GLY A 245 5.50 2.95 6.51
C GLY A 245 4.23 2.35 7.11
N ASN A 246 3.06 2.71 6.58
CA ASN A 246 1.78 2.10 6.96
C ASN A 246 1.76 0.59 6.66
N LEU A 247 2.61 0.11 5.75
CA LEU A 247 2.76 -1.32 5.45
C LEU A 247 3.26 -2.12 6.66
N PHE A 248 4.32 -1.66 7.31
CA PHE A 248 4.86 -2.31 8.50
C PHE A 248 3.90 -2.23 9.68
N VAL A 249 3.24 -1.08 9.85
CA VAL A 249 2.21 -0.88 10.88
C VAL A 249 1.05 -1.85 10.66
N ALA A 250 0.51 -1.93 9.44
CA ALA A 250 -0.56 -2.85 9.09
C ALA A 250 -0.17 -4.31 9.34
N SER A 251 1.05 -4.70 8.98
CA SER A 251 1.52 -6.06 9.24
C SER A 251 1.68 -6.37 10.73
N SER A 252 1.97 -5.36 11.55
CA SER A 252 2.09 -5.52 13.00
C SER A 252 0.72 -5.69 13.63
N ILE A 253 -0.23 -4.81 13.30
CA ILE A 253 -1.65 -4.90 13.69
C ILE A 253 -2.25 -6.24 13.25
N TRP A 254 -1.92 -6.70 12.03
CA TRP A 254 -2.38 -7.99 11.51
C TRP A 254 -1.89 -9.17 12.36
N LYS A 255 -0.60 -9.19 12.70
CA LYS A 255 0.01 -10.27 13.51
C LYS A 255 -0.52 -10.32 14.94
N THR A 256 -1.09 -9.23 15.41
CA THR A 256 -1.40 -9.00 16.80
C THR A 256 -2.92 -9.01 17.06
N TRP A 257 -3.72 -9.26 16.00
CA TRP A 257 -5.17 -9.46 16.03
C TRP A 257 -5.97 -8.31 16.61
N THR A 258 -5.40 -7.10 16.65
CA THR A 258 -6.05 -5.95 17.26
C THR A 258 -7.22 -5.41 16.46
N LEU A 259 -7.22 -5.69 15.16
CA LEU A 259 -8.26 -5.30 14.21
C LEU A 259 -8.65 -6.51 13.37
N THR A 260 -9.95 -6.64 13.11
CA THR A 260 -10.47 -7.58 12.12
C THR A 260 -9.87 -7.34 10.73
N ASN A 261 -9.87 -8.37 9.88
CA ASN A 261 -9.42 -8.30 8.50
C ASN A 261 -9.94 -7.07 7.70
N PRO A 262 -11.26 -6.77 7.67
CA PRO A 262 -11.77 -5.56 7.02
C PRO A 262 -11.17 -4.27 7.59
N GLY A 263 -10.89 -4.23 8.90
CA GLY A 263 -10.17 -3.14 9.56
C GLY A 263 -8.78 -2.92 9.00
N VAL A 264 -7.97 -3.97 8.90
CA VAL A 264 -6.60 -3.86 8.38
C VAL A 264 -6.59 -3.48 6.89
N LEU A 265 -7.49 -4.06 6.08
CA LEU A 265 -7.64 -3.65 4.67
C LEU A 265 -8.03 -2.17 4.55
N ALA A 266 -9.03 -1.73 5.33
CA ALA A 266 -9.48 -0.35 5.34
C ALA A 266 -8.40 0.63 5.85
N PHE A 267 -7.55 0.20 6.79
CA PHE A 267 -6.36 0.94 7.23
C PHE A 267 -5.40 1.17 6.06
N VAL A 268 -5.02 0.11 5.35
CA VAL A 268 -4.07 0.21 4.23
C VAL A 268 -4.64 1.08 3.11
N LEU A 269 -5.89 0.85 2.70
CA LEU A 269 -6.54 1.62 1.64
C LEU A 269 -6.63 3.11 1.98
N MET A 270 -6.90 3.44 3.25
CA MET A 270 -7.00 4.83 3.69
C MET A 270 -5.64 5.55 3.76
N SER A 271 -4.51 4.84 3.62
CA SER A 271 -3.18 5.46 3.47
C SER A 271 -3.04 6.36 2.24
N LEU A 272 -4.03 6.33 1.33
CA LEU A 272 -4.18 7.30 0.24
C LEU A 272 -4.29 8.73 0.79
N VAL A 273 -5.01 8.90 1.90
CA VAL A 273 -5.30 10.21 2.51
C VAL A 273 -4.26 10.51 3.57
N ASN A 274 -3.37 11.44 3.23
CA ASN A 274 -2.38 12.02 4.14
C ASN A 274 -2.38 13.55 3.96
N PRO A 275 -1.63 14.34 4.75
CA PRO A 275 -1.74 15.79 4.73
C PRO A 275 -1.30 16.38 3.39
N LEU A 276 -0.38 15.74 2.66
CA LEU A 276 0.01 16.15 1.31
C LEU A 276 -1.12 15.91 0.32
N THR A 277 -1.71 14.70 0.30
CA THR A 277 -2.85 14.39 -0.58
C THR A 277 -4.03 15.33 -0.28
N VAL A 278 -4.36 15.54 0.98
CA VAL A 278 -5.45 16.44 1.41
C VAL A 278 -5.18 17.87 0.92
N ARG A 279 -3.97 18.41 1.14
CA ARG A 279 -3.60 19.75 0.64
C ARG A 279 -3.72 19.86 -0.87
N VAL A 280 -3.29 18.84 -1.61
CA VAL A 280 -3.38 18.82 -3.08
C VAL A 280 -4.84 18.75 -3.54
N LEU A 281 -5.66 17.88 -2.96
CA LEU A 281 -7.09 17.77 -3.29
C LEU A 281 -7.84 19.08 -3.00
N LEU A 282 -7.58 19.70 -1.84
CA LEU A 282 -8.18 20.99 -1.48
C LEU A 282 -7.77 22.13 -2.42
N ARG A 283 -6.52 22.13 -2.90
CA ARG A 283 -6.04 23.13 -3.88
C ARG A 283 -6.62 22.89 -5.27
N GLN A 284 -6.70 21.64 -5.71
CA GLN A 284 -7.15 21.30 -7.05
C GLN A 284 -8.67 21.42 -7.21
N TYR A 285 -9.44 20.89 -6.27
CA TYR A 285 -10.91 20.84 -6.35
C TYR A 285 -11.57 22.01 -5.62
N GLY A 286 -10.80 22.82 -4.89
CA GLY A 286 -11.32 23.83 -3.99
C GLY A 286 -11.69 23.24 -2.63
N ARG A 287 -11.81 24.09 -1.61
CA ARG A 287 -11.90 23.65 -0.20
C ARG A 287 -13.11 22.76 0.08
N ARG A 288 -14.30 23.11 -0.43
CA ARG A 288 -15.54 22.35 -0.19
C ARG A 288 -15.49 20.98 -0.88
N GLN A 289 -15.22 20.95 -2.20
CA GLN A 289 -15.16 19.70 -2.97
C GLN A 289 -13.96 18.83 -2.55
N GLY A 290 -12.81 19.42 -2.20
CA GLY A 290 -11.66 18.67 -1.71
C GLY A 290 -11.95 17.94 -0.40
N TRP A 291 -12.68 18.54 0.54
CA TRP A 291 -13.13 17.84 1.75
C TRP A 291 -14.17 16.75 1.45
N LEU A 292 -15.10 17.00 0.52
CA LEU A 292 -16.03 15.96 0.06
C LEU A 292 -15.29 14.77 -0.56
N LEU A 293 -14.24 15.01 -1.34
CA LEU A 293 -13.39 13.97 -1.90
C LEU A 293 -12.63 13.21 -0.82
N VAL A 294 -12.10 13.89 0.20
CA VAL A 294 -11.46 13.24 1.35
C VAL A 294 -12.45 12.34 2.09
N LEU A 295 -13.67 12.83 2.35
CA LEU A 295 -14.72 12.05 2.99
C LEU A 295 -15.17 10.87 2.12
N ALA A 296 -15.37 11.08 0.82
CA ALA A 296 -15.71 10.01 -0.12
C ALA A 296 -14.61 8.95 -0.18
N THR A 297 -13.34 9.36 -0.13
CA THR A 297 -12.18 8.46 -0.09
C THR A 297 -12.16 7.65 1.20
N TYR A 298 -12.45 8.27 2.34
CA TYR A 298 -12.61 7.60 3.62
C TYR A 298 -13.71 6.53 3.60
N LEU A 299 -14.91 6.90 3.15
CA LEU A 299 -16.03 5.98 3.05
C LEU A 299 -15.74 4.85 2.06
N ALA A 300 -15.14 5.16 0.90
CA ALA A 300 -14.77 4.18 -0.10
C ALA A 300 -13.75 3.17 0.45
N ALA A 301 -12.75 3.61 1.22
CA ALA A 301 -11.76 2.72 1.83
C ALA A 301 -12.40 1.76 2.85
N ALA A 302 -13.21 2.29 3.78
CA ALA A 302 -13.90 1.48 4.79
C ALA A 302 -14.87 0.47 4.16
N LEU A 303 -15.71 0.92 3.22
CA LEU A 303 -16.66 0.08 2.53
C LEU A 303 -15.98 -0.98 1.66
N SER A 304 -14.85 -0.66 1.03
CA SER A 304 -14.10 -1.62 0.23
C SER A 304 -13.46 -2.72 1.08
N GLY A 305 -12.91 -2.36 2.25
CA GLY A 305 -12.39 -3.34 3.21
C GLY A 305 -13.47 -4.33 3.66
N LEU A 306 -14.67 -3.82 3.98
CA LEU A 306 -15.83 -4.63 4.34
C LEU A 306 -16.32 -5.51 3.19
N ALA A 307 -16.46 -4.94 1.98
CA ALA A 307 -16.97 -5.65 0.82
C ALA A 307 -16.06 -6.82 0.44
N VAL A 308 -14.74 -6.62 0.44
CA VAL A 308 -13.77 -7.66 0.08
C VAL A 308 -13.66 -8.71 1.16
N ALA A 309 -13.61 -8.32 2.44
CA ALA A 309 -13.61 -9.29 3.53
C ALA A 309 -14.87 -10.18 3.49
N SER A 310 -16.04 -9.57 3.25
CA SER A 310 -17.30 -10.32 3.12
C SER A 310 -17.28 -11.26 1.91
N LEU A 311 -16.78 -10.80 0.77
CA LEU A 311 -16.62 -11.62 -0.43
C LEU A 311 -15.71 -12.84 -0.15
N PHE A 312 -14.61 -12.62 0.56
CA PHE A 312 -13.64 -13.65 0.90
C PHE A 312 -14.26 -14.70 1.85
N THR A 313 -15.01 -14.28 2.86
CA THR A 313 -15.79 -15.18 3.72
C THR A 313 -16.78 -16.02 2.90
N VAL A 314 -17.49 -15.42 1.93
CA VAL A 314 -18.45 -16.15 1.08
C VAL A 314 -17.78 -17.19 0.18
N VAL A 315 -16.59 -16.86 -0.35
CA VAL A 315 -15.83 -17.76 -1.23
C VAL A 315 -15.04 -18.82 -0.45
N GLY A 316 -14.99 -18.72 0.88
CA GLY A 316 -14.15 -19.58 1.72
C GLY A 316 -12.65 -19.27 1.61
N LEU A 317 -12.31 -18.09 1.06
CA LEU A 317 -10.96 -17.54 1.11
C LEU A 317 -10.78 -16.84 2.45
N GLU A 318 -10.72 -17.61 3.54
CA GLU A 318 -10.27 -17.03 4.80
C GLU A 318 -8.82 -16.59 4.63
N VAL A 319 -8.52 -15.35 5.01
CA VAL A 319 -7.13 -14.87 5.12
C VAL A 319 -6.53 -15.56 6.35
N THR A 320 -6.33 -16.87 6.26
CA THR A 320 -5.64 -17.67 7.26
C THR A 320 -4.17 -17.28 7.23
N HIS A 321 -3.58 -17.03 8.40
CA HIS A 321 -2.13 -16.84 8.51
C HIS A 321 -1.41 -17.91 7.72
N VAL A 322 -0.54 -17.50 6.81
CA VAL A 322 0.13 -18.37 5.84
C VAL A 322 0.85 -19.52 6.55
N PRO A 323 0.33 -20.76 6.55
CA PRO A 323 0.93 -21.86 7.30
C PRO A 323 2.27 -22.28 6.70
N TRP A 324 2.38 -22.24 5.37
CA TRP A 324 3.59 -22.61 4.64
C TRP A 324 4.73 -21.63 4.81
N LEU A 325 4.45 -20.37 5.15
CA LEU A 325 5.49 -19.37 5.39
C LEU A 325 6.18 -19.68 6.71
N ARG A 326 5.50 -20.23 7.72
CA ARG A 326 6.14 -20.67 8.96
C ARG A 326 7.14 -21.79 8.68
N ASP A 327 6.74 -22.83 7.95
CA ASP A 327 7.65 -23.92 7.56
C ASP A 327 8.80 -23.48 6.64
N LEU A 328 8.54 -22.56 5.70
CA LEU A 328 9.57 -22.03 4.79
C LEU A 328 10.51 -21.08 5.53
N VAL A 329 9.99 -20.21 6.39
CA VAL A 329 10.76 -19.31 7.24
C VAL A 329 11.55 -20.12 8.25
N ASP A 330 10.99 -21.17 8.87
CA ASP A 330 11.74 -22.04 9.77
C ASP A 330 12.86 -22.77 9.01
N ARG A 331 12.61 -23.27 7.80
CA ARG A 331 13.66 -23.86 6.94
C ARG A 331 14.72 -22.86 6.49
N ILE A 332 14.34 -21.62 6.17
CA ILE A 332 15.27 -20.56 5.71
C ILE A 332 16.04 -19.97 6.90
N ILE A 333 15.39 -19.72 8.03
CA ILE A 333 15.98 -19.26 9.29
C ILE A 333 16.95 -20.32 9.82
N LEU A 334 16.58 -21.61 9.80
CA LEU A 334 17.50 -22.70 10.17
C LEU A 334 18.64 -22.89 9.17
N ALA A 335 18.46 -22.52 7.90
CA ALA A 335 19.51 -22.58 6.87
C ALA A 335 20.40 -21.32 6.78
N LEU A 336 19.99 -20.21 7.41
CA LEU A 336 20.77 -18.97 7.42
C LEU A 336 21.83 -19.05 8.53
N PRO A 337 23.12 -18.87 8.22
CA PRO A 337 24.22 -19.01 9.19
C PRO A 337 24.21 -17.97 10.33
N PHE A 338 23.25 -17.04 10.35
CA PHE A 338 23.16 -15.93 11.29
C PHE A 338 22.19 -16.17 12.46
N THR A 339 21.48 -17.30 12.49
CA THR A 339 20.48 -17.62 13.55
C THR A 339 21.07 -18.44 14.71
N MET A 340 22.37 -18.76 14.66
CA MET A 340 23.11 -19.32 15.79
C MET A 340 23.45 -18.31 16.90
N LEU A 341 23.10 -17.02 16.72
CA LEU A 341 23.28 -15.99 17.75
C LEU A 341 21.97 -15.76 18.50
N GLY A 342 21.64 -16.72 19.39
CA GLY A 342 20.68 -16.51 20.48
C GLY A 342 19.39 -17.30 20.34
N ALA A 343 19.45 -18.62 20.50
CA ALA A 343 18.35 -19.33 21.13
C ALA A 343 18.47 -19.08 22.65
N PRO A 344 17.57 -18.31 23.29
CA PRO A 344 17.42 -18.43 24.73
C PRO A 344 16.82 -19.81 24.97
N GLY A 345 17.60 -20.71 25.58
CA GLY A 345 17.10 -22.00 26.01
C GLY A 345 15.87 -21.83 26.89
N GLY A 346 14.73 -22.32 26.42
CA GLY A 346 13.47 -22.34 27.13
C GLY A 346 12.70 -23.55 26.67
N GLY A 347 12.97 -24.69 27.30
CA GLY A 347 12.21 -25.92 27.07
C GLY A 347 10.76 -25.69 27.43
N MET A 348 9.88 -25.89 26.45
CA MET A 348 8.48 -26.26 26.71
C MET A 348 8.37 -27.77 26.54
N GLU A 349 8.89 -28.49 27.53
CA GLU A 349 8.42 -29.83 27.87
C GLU A 349 7.63 -29.69 29.18
N GLY A 350 6.31 -29.87 29.10
CA GLY A 350 5.45 -30.14 30.25
C GLY A 350 4.78 -28.93 30.91
N MET A 351 3.58 -28.56 30.43
CA MET A 351 2.37 -28.42 31.26
C MET A 351 1.13 -28.22 30.40
#